data_AF-A0A0B8QWA8-F1
#
_entry.id   AF-A0A0B8QWA8-F1
#
_cell.length_a   1.000
_cell.length_b   1.000
_cell.length_c   1.000
_cell.angle_alpha   90.00
_cell.angle_beta   90.00
_cell.angle_gamma   90.00
#
_symmetry.space_group_name_H-M   'P 1'
#
loop_
_entity.id
_entity.type
_entity.pdbx_description
1 polymer ?
#
loop_
_entity_poly.entity_id
_entity_poly.type
_entity_poly.pdbx_seq_one_letter_code
_entity_poly.pdbx_strand_id
1 'polypeptide(L)'
;MTKTKFVIFIALTVITLLLFLVPKGIQYLKSQNPELLNTAESIKLQAGEYTVGKDIKVGIYDMQVTKGSLSYYSTRLSKGDEIIGINLLDANKLYFEGSGEVELTPAEFNPIKPSANIFTIQHSGSYEVGKQIPAGKYSLTYTIDKSSKKKPFIQILPSYTDDARIEIQFETKPAYNINLKTGEILTVSKTISEELDTMTVLLKKN
;
A
#
# COMPACT_ATOMS: atom_id res chain seq x y z
N MET A 1 10.89 -27.52 48.71
CA MET A 1 11.16 -27.66 47.26
C MET A 1 12.62 -28.03 47.09
N THR A 2 12.97 -29.08 46.34
CA THR A 2 14.39 -29.43 46.14
C THR A 2 15.02 -28.48 45.10
N LYS A 3 16.33 -28.24 45.17
CA LYS A 3 17.05 -27.36 44.22
C LYS A 3 16.74 -27.74 42.76
N THR A 4 16.65 -29.03 42.46
CA THR A 4 16.28 -29.56 41.14
C THR A 4 14.87 -29.16 40.72
N LYS A 5 13.87 -29.24 41.61
CA LYS A 5 12.48 -28.83 41.31
C LYS A 5 12.38 -27.32 41.09
N PHE A 6 13.17 -26.53 41.81
CA PHE A 6 13.22 -25.07 41.64
C PHE A 6 13.84 -24.67 40.30
N VAL A 7 14.93 -25.31 39.88
CA VAL A 7 15.56 -25.09 38.56
C VAL A 7 14.60 -25.46 37.43
N ILE A 8 13.90 -26.60 37.53
CA ILE A 8 12.91 -27.01 36.52
C ILE A 8 11.75 -25.99 36.43
N PHE A 9 11.28 -25.48 37.57
CA PHE A 9 10.21 -24.47 37.61
C PHE A 9 10.63 -23.15 36.94
N ILE A 10 11.85 -22.66 37.21
CA ILE A 10 12.38 -21.48 36.53
C ILE A 10 12.51 -21.72 35.02
N ALA A 11 13.04 -22.86 34.60
CA ALA A 11 13.18 -23.19 33.18
C ALA A 11 11.82 -23.21 32.45
N LEU A 12 10.81 -23.85 33.04
CA LEU A 12 9.44 -23.85 32.51
C LEU A 12 8.83 -22.45 32.45
N THR A 13 9.06 -21.63 33.47
CA THR A 13 8.57 -20.25 33.51
C THR A 13 9.19 -19.42 32.40
N VAL A 14 10.51 -19.53 32.17
CA VAL A 14 11.22 -18.83 31.09
C VAL A 14 10.76 -19.31 29.71
N ILE A 15 10.62 -20.63 29.50
CA ILE A 15 10.12 -21.19 28.23
C ILE A 15 8.70 -20.68 27.94
N THR A 16 7.85 -20.66 28.96
CA THR A 16 6.46 -20.18 28.82
C THR A 16 6.45 -18.68 28.51
N LEU A 17 7.28 -17.89 29.20
CA LEU A 17 7.42 -16.46 28.92
C LEU A 17 7.88 -16.21 27.47
N LEU A 18 8.87 -16.97 27.00
CA LEU A 18 9.37 -16.88 25.62
C LEU A 18 8.28 -17.26 24.60
N LEU A 19 7.52 -18.33 24.85
CA LEU A 19 6.43 -18.75 23.96
C LEU A 19 5.31 -17.70 23.84
N PHE A 20 5.08 -16.88 24.86
CA PHE A 20 4.07 -15.81 24.82
C PHE A 20 4.60 -14.45 24.33
N LEU A 21 5.84 -14.09 24.68
CA LEU A 21 6.40 -12.78 24.36
C LEU A 21 7.02 -12.73 22.95
N VAL A 22 7.67 -13.81 22.50
CA VAL A 22 8.33 -13.81 21.18
C VAL A 22 7.34 -13.63 20.03
N PRO A 23 6.19 -14.34 19.96
CA PRO A 23 5.22 -14.13 18.88
C PRO A 23 4.65 -12.70 18.87
N LYS A 24 4.35 -12.15 20.05
CA LYS A 24 3.86 -10.77 20.19
C LYS A 24 4.91 -9.74 19.81
N GLY A 25 6.17 -9.96 20.19
CA GLY A 25 7.30 -9.12 19.79
C GLY A 25 7.52 -9.13 18.28
N ILE A 26 7.46 -10.30 17.65
CA ILE A 26 7.55 -10.43 16.19
C ILE A 26 6.37 -9.74 15.50
N GLN A 27 5.14 -9.91 16.00
CA GLN A 27 3.94 -9.25 15.45
C GLN A 27 4.00 -7.72 15.60
N TYR A 28 4.50 -7.24 16.74
CA TYR A 28 4.73 -5.81 16.96
C TYR A 28 5.80 -5.25 16.00
N LEU A 29 6.92 -5.96 15.82
CA LEU A 29 7.96 -5.58 14.85
C LEU A 29 7.44 -5.60 13.40
N LYS A 30 6.62 -6.60 13.02
CA LYS A 30 5.92 -6.67 11.73
C LYS A 30 5.08 -5.42 11.45
N SER A 31 4.43 -4.88 12.47
CA SER A 31 3.57 -3.70 12.34
C SER A 31 4.32 -2.37 12.22
N GLN A 32 5.58 -2.32 12.68
CA GLN A 32 6.38 -1.09 12.74
C GLN A 32 7.35 -0.94 11.55
N ASN A 33 7.78 -2.05 10.93
CA ASN A 33 8.69 -2.02 9.78
C ASN A 33 8.30 -3.09 8.75
N PRO A 34 7.28 -2.84 7.90
CA PRO A 34 6.86 -3.79 6.87
C PRO A 34 8.00 -4.17 5.91
N GLU A 35 8.97 -3.29 5.68
CA GLU A 35 10.16 -3.58 4.86
C GLU A 35 11.07 -4.67 5.43
N LEU A 36 11.21 -4.79 6.76
CA LEU A 36 12.10 -5.78 7.38
C LEU A 36 11.59 -7.22 7.26
N LEU A 37 10.32 -7.40 6.91
CA LEU A 37 9.65 -8.69 6.75
C LEU A 37 8.89 -8.76 5.42
N ASN A 38 9.31 -7.94 4.45
CA ASN A 38 8.82 -8.03 3.09
C ASN A 38 9.27 -9.37 2.49
N THR A 39 8.38 -10.35 2.53
CA THR A 39 8.55 -11.66 1.92
C THR A 39 7.81 -11.75 0.60
N ALA A 40 7.46 -10.60 -0.01
CA ALA A 40 6.73 -10.54 -1.24
C ALA A 40 7.42 -11.39 -2.31
N GLU A 41 6.59 -12.14 -3.03
CA GLU A 41 7.01 -12.92 -4.18
C GLU A 41 5.93 -12.83 -5.25
N SER A 42 6.35 -12.84 -6.51
CA SER A 42 5.41 -12.71 -7.62
C SER A 42 4.42 -13.89 -7.63
N ILE A 43 3.14 -13.58 -7.78
CA ILE A 43 2.08 -14.58 -7.83
C ILE A 43 0.96 -14.15 -8.78
N LYS A 44 0.39 -15.12 -9.50
CA LYS A 44 -0.78 -14.93 -10.36
C LYS A 44 -2.00 -15.54 -9.71
N LEU A 45 -3.08 -14.76 -9.66
CA LEU A 45 -4.32 -15.12 -8.98
C LEU A 45 -5.49 -14.92 -9.96
N GLN A 46 -6.45 -15.84 -9.90
CA GLN A 46 -7.73 -15.66 -10.60
C GLN A 46 -8.69 -14.88 -9.69
N ALA A 47 -9.88 -14.55 -10.20
CA ALA A 47 -10.98 -14.12 -9.35
C ALA A 47 -11.23 -15.15 -8.23
N GLY A 48 -11.40 -14.67 -7.00
CA GLY A 48 -11.50 -15.50 -5.81
C GLY A 48 -11.19 -14.75 -4.51
N GLU A 49 -11.16 -15.50 -3.41
CA GLU A 49 -10.81 -15.00 -2.09
C GLU A 49 -9.45 -15.54 -1.66
N TYR A 50 -8.59 -14.65 -1.15
CA TYR A 50 -7.24 -14.97 -0.76
C TYR A 50 -6.91 -14.40 0.61
N THR A 51 -6.10 -15.13 1.37
CA THR A 51 -5.64 -14.74 2.71
C THR A 51 -4.14 -14.55 2.70
N VAL A 52 -3.69 -13.35 3.05
CA VAL A 52 -2.26 -13.05 3.23
C VAL A 52 -1.72 -13.83 4.44
N GLY A 53 -0.52 -14.38 4.30
CA GLY A 53 0.11 -15.33 5.22
C GLY A 53 -0.22 -16.80 4.92
N LYS A 54 -1.22 -17.07 4.07
CA LYS A 54 -1.61 -18.43 3.65
C LYS A 54 -1.47 -18.61 2.14
N ASP A 55 -2.20 -17.78 1.38
CA ASP A 55 -2.29 -17.88 -0.07
C ASP A 55 -1.36 -16.87 -0.77
N ILE A 56 -1.05 -15.75 -0.09
CA ILE A 56 -0.15 -14.69 -0.55
C ILE A 56 0.84 -14.39 0.58
N LYS A 57 2.12 -14.17 0.29
CA LYS A 57 3.10 -13.79 1.32
C LYS A 57 2.88 -12.35 1.80
N VAL A 58 3.33 -12.06 3.02
CA VAL A 58 3.31 -10.70 3.57
C VAL A 58 4.32 -9.84 2.81
N GLY A 59 3.93 -8.63 2.44
CA GLY A 59 4.80 -7.69 1.76
C GLY A 59 4.06 -6.56 1.06
N ILE A 60 4.81 -5.77 0.30
CA ILE A 60 4.27 -4.66 -0.49
C ILE A 60 4.32 -5.05 -1.97
N TYR A 61 3.18 -4.90 -2.64
CA TYR A 61 2.95 -5.41 -3.98
C TYR A 61 2.45 -4.33 -4.93
N ASP A 62 2.96 -4.36 -6.15
CA ASP A 62 2.29 -3.77 -7.30
C ASP A 62 1.33 -4.83 -7.88
N MET A 63 0.10 -4.42 -8.18
CA MET A 63 -0.93 -5.28 -8.76
C MET A 63 -1.21 -4.85 -10.18
N GLN A 64 -1.27 -5.81 -11.11
CA GLN A 64 -1.70 -5.58 -12.48
C GLN A 64 -2.80 -6.59 -12.87
N VAL A 65 -3.86 -6.13 -13.54
CA VAL A 65 -4.82 -7.04 -14.16
C VAL A 65 -4.26 -7.54 -15.49
N THR A 66 -3.93 -8.82 -15.58
CA THR A 66 -3.31 -9.41 -16.78
C THR A 66 -4.34 -9.90 -17.80
N LYS A 67 -5.57 -10.20 -17.34
CA LYS A 67 -6.65 -10.72 -18.18
C LYS A 67 -8.02 -10.31 -17.66
N GLY A 68 -8.96 -10.08 -18.57
CA GLY A 68 -10.38 -9.86 -18.23
C GLY A 68 -10.61 -8.56 -17.46
N SER A 69 -11.58 -8.61 -16.56
CA SER A 69 -11.89 -7.52 -15.63
C SER A 69 -12.41 -8.10 -14.31
N LEU A 70 -12.15 -7.40 -13.22
CA LEU A 70 -12.57 -7.78 -11.88
C LEU A 70 -12.79 -6.53 -11.01
N SER A 71 -13.41 -6.73 -9.85
CA SER A 71 -13.50 -5.71 -8.81
C SER A 71 -12.56 -6.05 -7.66
N TYR A 72 -11.83 -5.04 -7.17
CA TYR A 72 -10.99 -5.09 -5.98
C TYR A 72 -11.45 -3.97 -5.02
N TYR A 73 -11.99 -4.33 -3.85
CA TYR A 73 -12.60 -3.41 -2.88
C TYR A 73 -13.50 -2.34 -3.55
N SER A 74 -14.49 -2.78 -4.33
CA SER A 74 -15.43 -1.92 -5.07
C SER A 74 -14.84 -1.06 -6.19
N THR A 75 -13.53 -1.13 -6.44
CA THR A 75 -12.89 -0.53 -7.62
C THR A 75 -12.87 -1.53 -8.76
N ARG A 76 -13.53 -1.19 -9.87
CA ARG A 76 -13.48 -1.99 -11.09
C ARG A 76 -12.13 -1.78 -11.79
N LEU A 77 -11.48 -2.88 -12.13
CA LEU A 77 -10.22 -2.95 -12.86
C LEU A 77 -10.37 -3.83 -14.10
N SER A 78 -9.76 -3.41 -15.19
CA SER A 78 -9.71 -4.11 -16.48
C SER A 78 -8.27 -4.43 -16.85
N LYS A 79 -8.09 -5.32 -17.82
CA LYS A 79 -6.77 -5.69 -18.31
C LYS A 79 -5.90 -4.46 -18.60
N GLY A 80 -4.72 -4.42 -17.98
CA GLY A 80 -3.76 -3.32 -18.09
C GLY A 80 -3.81 -2.34 -16.92
N ASP A 81 -4.90 -2.32 -16.14
CA ASP A 81 -5.00 -1.47 -14.96
C ASP A 81 -4.04 -1.96 -13.87
N GLU A 82 -3.45 -0.98 -13.18
CA GLU A 82 -2.47 -1.21 -12.13
C GLU A 82 -2.84 -0.46 -10.84
N ILE A 83 -2.49 -1.05 -9.70
CA ILE A 83 -2.52 -0.42 -8.39
C ILE A 83 -1.15 -0.62 -7.73
N ILE A 84 -0.51 0.47 -7.36
CA ILE A 84 0.89 0.49 -6.92
C ILE A 84 1.00 0.38 -5.40
N GLY A 85 1.99 -0.33 -4.89
CA GLY A 85 2.42 -0.29 -3.49
C GLY A 85 1.36 -0.73 -2.48
N ILE A 86 0.55 -1.75 -2.80
CA ILE A 86 -0.43 -2.34 -1.89
C ILE A 86 0.30 -3.03 -0.74
N ASN A 87 0.12 -2.52 0.48
CA ASN A 87 0.67 -3.16 1.67
C ASN A 87 -0.24 -4.30 2.14
N LEU A 88 0.28 -5.53 2.07
CA LEU A 88 -0.42 -6.76 2.44
C LEU A 88 0.18 -7.32 3.73
N LEU A 89 -0.52 -7.09 4.83
CA LEU A 89 -0.20 -7.58 6.15
C LEU A 89 -0.82 -8.96 6.41
N ASP A 90 -0.25 -9.68 7.37
CA ASP A 90 -0.72 -11.00 7.77
C ASP A 90 -2.22 -11.01 8.10
N ALA A 91 -2.92 -12.05 7.65
CA ALA A 91 -4.37 -12.21 7.74
C ALA A 91 -5.24 -11.19 6.98
N ASN A 92 -4.67 -10.27 6.18
CA ASN A 92 -5.47 -9.49 5.23
C ASN A 92 -6.22 -10.42 4.27
N LYS A 93 -7.44 -10.00 3.89
CA LYS A 93 -8.32 -10.74 2.99
C LYS A 93 -8.50 -9.97 1.71
N LEU A 94 -8.07 -10.55 0.59
CA LEU A 94 -8.27 -9.98 -0.73
C LEU A 94 -9.45 -10.68 -1.39
N TYR A 95 -10.33 -9.88 -1.98
CA TYR A 95 -11.51 -10.32 -2.71
C TYR A 95 -11.41 -9.78 -4.12
N PHE A 96 -11.28 -10.69 -5.09
CA PHE A 96 -11.29 -10.37 -6.51
C PHE A 96 -12.58 -10.92 -7.12
N GLU A 97 -13.54 -10.04 -7.39
CA GLU A 97 -14.85 -10.45 -7.92
C GLU A 97 -14.88 -10.32 -9.44
N GLY A 98 -15.38 -11.35 -10.14
CA GLY A 98 -15.52 -11.33 -11.60
C GLY A 98 -14.84 -12.52 -12.27
N SER A 99 -14.18 -12.28 -13.40
CA SER A 99 -13.54 -13.33 -14.22
C SER A 99 -12.15 -12.95 -14.72
N GLY A 100 -11.55 -11.92 -14.11
CA GLY A 100 -10.20 -11.48 -14.43
C GLY A 100 -9.10 -12.31 -13.75
N GLU A 101 -7.87 -12.02 -14.14
CA GLU A 101 -6.64 -12.52 -13.53
C GLU A 101 -5.80 -11.31 -13.09
N VAL A 102 -5.22 -11.39 -11.90
CA VAL A 102 -4.24 -10.42 -11.41
C VAL A 102 -2.88 -11.07 -11.26
N GLU A 103 -1.85 -10.27 -11.50
CA GLU A 103 -0.48 -10.55 -11.11
C GLU A 103 -0.11 -9.57 -10.00
N LEU A 104 0.35 -10.12 -8.87
CA LEU A 104 0.96 -9.35 -7.79
C LEU A 104 2.47 -9.53 -7.90
N THR A 105 3.21 -8.42 -8.00
CA THR A 105 4.68 -8.41 -8.02
C THR A 105 5.22 -7.62 -6.85
N PRO A 106 6.35 -8.02 -6.23
CA PRO A 106 6.99 -7.20 -5.21
C PRO A 106 7.20 -5.77 -5.70
N ALA A 107 6.78 -4.78 -4.92
CA ALA A 107 6.95 -3.38 -5.29
C ALA A 107 8.45 -3.02 -5.30
N GLU A 108 8.92 -2.49 -6.44
CA GLU A 108 10.33 -2.11 -6.60
C GLU A 108 10.62 -0.67 -6.12
N PHE A 109 9.57 0.13 -5.90
CA PHE A 109 9.66 1.54 -5.51
C PHE A 109 10.55 2.38 -6.44
N ASN A 110 10.51 2.08 -7.75
CA ASN A 110 11.31 2.76 -8.75
C ASN A 110 11.08 4.29 -8.73
N PRO A 111 12.15 5.11 -8.71
CA PRO A 111 12.03 6.57 -8.74
C PRO A 111 11.22 7.06 -9.95
N ILE A 112 10.20 7.87 -9.68
CA ILE A 112 9.40 8.52 -10.71
C ILE A 112 10.23 9.67 -11.28
N LYS A 113 10.53 9.61 -12.58
CA LYS A 113 11.29 10.65 -13.27
C LYS A 113 10.36 11.84 -13.56
N PRO A 114 10.67 13.05 -13.05
CA PRO A 114 9.85 14.21 -13.35
C PRO A 114 10.08 14.69 -14.78
N SER A 115 9.05 15.29 -15.37
CA SER A 115 9.16 16.07 -16.60
C SER A 115 8.85 17.53 -16.28
N ALA A 116 9.76 18.44 -16.60
CA ALA A 116 9.63 19.88 -16.29
C ALA A 116 9.24 20.16 -14.81
N ASN A 117 9.90 19.46 -13.86
CA ASN A 117 9.64 19.51 -12.41
C ASN A 117 8.24 19.02 -11.96
N ILE A 118 7.52 18.31 -12.82
CA ILE A 118 6.24 17.70 -12.51
C ILE A 118 6.43 16.18 -12.41
N PHE A 119 6.11 15.62 -11.26
CA PHE A 119 5.97 14.17 -11.10
C PHE A 119 4.54 13.79 -11.46
N THR A 120 4.42 12.82 -12.36
CA THR A 120 3.14 12.37 -12.92
C THR A 120 2.78 11.04 -12.30
N ILE A 121 1.67 10.99 -11.57
CA ILE A 121 1.15 9.79 -10.92
C ILE A 121 0.02 9.24 -11.77
N GLN A 122 0.32 8.16 -12.48
CA GLN A 122 -0.57 7.55 -13.48
C GLN A 122 -1.59 6.59 -12.88
N HIS A 123 -1.21 5.90 -11.80
CA HIS A 123 -2.00 4.82 -11.21
C HIS A 123 -2.45 5.19 -9.80
N SER A 124 -3.56 4.60 -9.36
CA SER A 124 -3.88 4.59 -7.93
C SER A 124 -2.87 3.73 -7.16
N GLY A 125 -2.72 3.96 -5.86
CA GLY A 125 -1.80 3.20 -5.04
C GLY A 125 -1.12 4.03 -3.95
N SER A 126 -0.06 3.46 -3.38
CA SER A 126 0.76 4.06 -2.34
C SER A 126 2.18 4.28 -2.85
N TYR A 127 2.68 5.50 -2.70
CA TYR A 127 3.99 5.92 -3.18
C TYR A 127 4.89 6.33 -2.02
N GLU A 128 6.07 5.73 -1.94
CA GLU A 128 7.03 6.01 -0.87
C GLU A 128 7.84 7.29 -1.13
N VAL A 129 7.69 8.27 -0.23
CA VAL A 129 8.44 9.51 -0.28
C VAL A 129 9.88 9.28 0.16
N GLY A 130 10.82 9.75 -0.66
CA GLY A 130 12.25 9.50 -0.53
C GLY A 130 12.77 8.38 -1.42
N LYS A 131 11.89 7.47 -1.87
CA LYS A 131 12.24 6.43 -2.86
C LYS A 131 11.68 6.76 -4.24
N GLN A 132 10.35 6.82 -4.36
CA GLN A 132 9.66 7.06 -5.63
C GLN A 132 9.56 8.56 -5.93
N ILE A 133 9.24 9.35 -4.91
CA ILE A 133 9.03 10.80 -5.01
C ILE A 133 9.95 11.47 -3.99
N PRO A 134 10.85 12.39 -4.37
CA PRO A 134 11.70 13.08 -3.41
C PRO A 134 10.88 13.85 -2.36
N ALA A 135 11.44 14.02 -1.16
CA ALA A 135 10.85 14.92 -0.18
C ALA A 135 10.89 16.39 -0.66
N GLY A 136 9.93 17.19 -0.23
CA GLY A 136 9.85 18.61 -0.57
C GLY A 136 8.44 19.19 -0.56
N LYS A 137 8.37 20.45 -0.98
CA LYS A 137 7.11 21.17 -1.15
C LYS A 137 6.60 21.03 -2.58
N TYR A 138 5.30 20.78 -2.71
CA TYR A 138 4.66 20.52 -3.99
C TYR A 138 3.34 21.28 -4.12
N SER A 139 3.03 21.72 -5.32
CA SER A 139 1.67 22.03 -5.75
C SER A 139 1.05 20.76 -6.34
N LEU A 140 0.07 20.21 -5.64
CA LEU A 140 -0.71 19.04 -6.01
C LEU A 140 -1.94 19.45 -6.83
N THR A 141 -2.08 18.87 -8.03
CA THR A 141 -3.23 19.04 -8.93
C THR A 141 -3.58 17.70 -9.58
N TYR A 142 -4.61 17.67 -10.43
CA TYR A 142 -4.91 16.52 -11.27
C TYR A 142 -5.47 16.97 -12.63
N THR A 143 -5.39 16.10 -13.61
CA THR A 143 -6.06 16.24 -14.91
C THR A 143 -7.05 15.11 -15.08
N ILE A 144 -8.16 15.39 -15.77
CA ILE A 144 -9.18 14.43 -16.15
C ILE A 144 -9.86 14.90 -17.43
N ASP A 145 -10.48 14.00 -18.19
CA ASP A 145 -11.36 14.38 -19.29
C ASP A 145 -12.43 15.38 -18.86
N LYS A 146 -12.64 16.41 -19.70
CA LYS A 146 -13.56 17.53 -19.43
C LYS A 146 -15.02 17.09 -19.19
N SER A 147 -15.40 15.92 -19.67
CA SER A 147 -16.75 15.35 -19.50
C SER A 147 -16.95 14.72 -18.11
N SER A 148 -15.88 14.37 -17.40
CA SER A 148 -15.94 13.71 -16.11
C SER A 148 -15.92 14.70 -14.96
N LYS A 149 -16.75 14.45 -13.95
CA LYS A 149 -16.79 15.20 -12.68
C LYS A 149 -16.08 14.47 -11.54
N LYS A 150 -15.44 13.34 -11.82
CA LYS A 150 -14.75 12.53 -10.81
C LYS A 150 -13.50 13.24 -10.33
N LYS A 151 -13.15 12.99 -9.08
CA LYS A 151 -12.07 13.66 -8.37
C LYS A 151 -11.25 12.59 -7.64
N PRO A 152 -9.91 12.72 -7.64
CA PRO A 152 -9.10 11.84 -6.83
C PRO A 152 -9.25 12.18 -5.35
N PHE A 153 -9.03 11.17 -4.52
CA PHE A 153 -8.84 11.29 -3.09
C PHE A 153 -7.37 10.99 -2.78
N ILE A 154 -6.74 11.87 -2.01
CA ILE A 154 -5.31 11.80 -1.72
C ILE A 154 -5.12 11.80 -0.22
N GLN A 155 -4.28 10.92 0.31
CA GLN A 155 -3.85 11.00 1.71
C GLN A 155 -2.32 11.01 1.80
N ILE A 156 -1.82 11.55 2.90
CA ILE A 156 -0.42 11.47 3.27
C ILE A 156 -0.35 10.82 4.64
N LEU A 157 0.27 9.66 4.71
CA LEU A 157 0.40 8.87 5.93
C LEU A 157 1.86 8.96 6.42
N PRO A 158 2.09 9.04 7.74
CA PRO A 158 3.44 8.92 8.31
C PRO A 158 4.12 7.59 7.98
N SER A 159 3.35 6.50 7.92
CA SER A 159 3.77 5.15 7.50
C SER A 159 2.55 4.36 7.01
N TYR A 160 2.75 3.15 6.48
CA TYR A 160 1.66 2.28 6.00
C TYR A 160 0.66 1.84 7.08
N THR A 161 1.00 1.95 8.36
CA THR A 161 0.16 1.50 9.49
C THR A 161 -0.41 2.64 10.32
N ASP A 162 -0.03 3.88 10.00
CA ASP A 162 -0.49 5.08 10.69
C ASP A 162 -1.69 5.72 9.99
N ASP A 163 -2.51 6.42 10.77
CA ASP A 163 -3.59 7.23 10.22
C ASP A 163 -3.06 8.37 9.35
N ALA A 164 -3.87 8.78 8.38
CA ALA A 164 -3.54 9.89 7.50
C ALA A 164 -3.40 11.19 8.31
N ARG A 165 -2.25 11.86 8.16
CA ARG A 165 -2.06 13.20 8.74
C ARG A 165 -2.67 14.31 7.89
N ILE A 166 -2.86 14.03 6.60
CA ILE A 166 -3.51 14.92 5.63
C ILE A 166 -4.40 14.06 4.76
N GLU A 167 -5.62 14.56 4.53
CA GLU A 167 -6.57 14.04 3.55
C GLU A 167 -7.00 15.19 2.65
N ILE A 168 -7.04 14.94 1.34
CA ILE A 168 -7.35 15.96 0.34
C ILE A 168 -8.45 15.41 -0.57
N GLN A 169 -9.55 16.14 -0.59
CA GLN A 169 -10.64 15.98 -1.55
C GLN A 169 -10.74 17.26 -2.38
N PHE A 170 -10.75 17.12 -3.71
CA PHE A 170 -10.75 18.27 -4.64
C PHE A 170 -12.13 18.94 -4.78
N GLU A 171 -12.78 19.29 -3.67
CA GLU A 171 -14.10 19.91 -3.69
C GLU A 171 -14.08 21.41 -3.99
N THR A 172 -13.16 22.14 -3.36
CA THR A 172 -13.23 23.61 -3.29
C THR A 172 -12.09 24.32 -4.03
N LYS A 173 -10.97 23.64 -4.27
CA LYS A 173 -9.76 24.24 -4.84
C LYS A 173 -9.19 23.36 -5.96
N PRO A 174 -8.69 23.97 -7.05
CA PRO A 174 -8.06 23.24 -8.15
C PRO A 174 -6.65 22.74 -7.82
N ALA A 175 -6.02 23.28 -6.76
CA ALA A 175 -4.66 22.96 -6.36
C ALA A 175 -4.49 23.03 -4.84
N TYR A 176 -3.59 22.20 -4.31
CA TYR A 176 -3.23 22.16 -2.89
C TYR A 176 -1.71 22.23 -2.73
N ASN A 177 -1.23 23.03 -1.78
CA ASN A 177 0.17 23.01 -1.39
C ASN A 177 0.38 21.92 -0.34
N ILE A 178 1.24 20.95 -0.64
CA ILE A 178 1.60 19.87 0.26
C ILE A 178 3.10 19.89 0.54
N ASN A 179 3.49 19.35 1.69
CA ASN A 179 4.88 19.12 2.05
C ASN A 179 5.05 17.64 2.33
N LEU A 180 5.85 16.95 1.53
CA LEU A 180 6.14 15.53 1.63
C LEU A 180 7.48 15.34 2.35
N LYS A 181 7.53 14.47 3.35
CA LYS A 181 8.74 14.15 4.12
C LYS A 181 9.19 12.72 3.81
N THR A 182 10.51 12.49 3.81
CA THR A 182 11.08 11.16 3.63
C THR A 182 10.47 10.16 4.63
N GLY A 183 10.10 8.98 4.12
CA GLY A 183 9.45 7.91 4.89
C GLY A 183 7.93 7.98 4.90
N GLU A 184 7.34 9.11 4.50
CA GLU A 184 5.89 9.22 4.36
C GLU A 184 5.38 8.45 3.13
N ILE A 185 4.10 8.09 3.18
CA ILE A 185 3.39 7.42 2.10
C ILE A 185 2.39 8.39 1.50
N LEU A 186 2.51 8.67 0.20
CA LEU A 186 1.49 9.37 -0.56
C LEU A 186 0.52 8.34 -1.15
N THR A 187 -0.73 8.33 -0.68
CA THR A 187 -1.77 7.46 -1.26
C THR A 187 -2.61 8.24 -2.27
N VAL A 188 -2.87 7.60 -3.40
CA VAL A 188 -3.69 8.14 -4.48
C VAL A 188 -4.80 7.15 -4.79
N SER A 189 -6.05 7.59 -4.65
CA SER A 189 -7.22 6.90 -5.18
C SER A 189 -7.82 7.80 -6.26
N LYS A 190 -7.70 7.40 -7.53
CA LYS A 190 -8.23 8.20 -8.65
C LYS A 190 -9.74 8.30 -8.60
N THR A 191 -10.43 7.18 -8.37
CA THR A 191 -11.86 7.19 -8.07
C THR A 191 -12.23 6.05 -7.13
N ILE A 192 -13.43 6.12 -6.54
CA ILE A 192 -13.97 5.08 -5.66
C ILE A 192 -14.38 3.81 -6.45
N SER A 193 -14.76 3.96 -7.72
CA SER A 193 -15.49 2.91 -8.46
C SER A 193 -14.70 2.25 -9.57
N GLU A 194 -13.66 2.91 -10.09
CA GLU A 194 -12.87 2.44 -11.23
C GLU A 194 -11.50 3.11 -11.29
N GLU A 195 -10.53 2.42 -11.89
CA GLU A 195 -9.26 3.01 -12.27
C GLU A 195 -9.42 3.73 -13.61
N LEU A 196 -9.28 5.06 -13.62
CA LEU A 196 -9.52 5.87 -14.83
C LEU A 196 -8.22 6.24 -15.54
N ASP A 197 -7.93 5.65 -16.69
CA ASP A 197 -6.75 5.99 -17.51
C ASP A 197 -6.64 7.48 -17.87
N THR A 198 -7.78 8.15 -18.00
CA THR A 198 -7.83 9.56 -18.38
C THR A 198 -7.64 10.53 -17.22
N MET A 199 -7.55 10.01 -15.98
CA MET A 199 -7.20 10.79 -14.80
C MET A 199 -5.71 10.64 -14.48
N THR A 200 -5.05 11.75 -14.12
CA THR A 200 -3.65 11.74 -13.68
C THR A 200 -3.45 12.74 -12.56
N VAL A 201 -2.73 12.35 -11.51
CA VAL A 201 -2.37 13.26 -10.41
C VAL A 201 -0.99 13.84 -10.67
N LEU A 202 -0.84 15.14 -10.42
CA LEU A 202 0.35 15.90 -10.75
C LEU A 202 0.93 16.55 -9.51
N LEU A 203 2.24 16.37 -9.31
CA LEU A 203 2.99 16.99 -8.22
C LEU A 203 4.05 17.91 -8.84
N LYS A 204 3.77 19.21 -8.89
CA LYS A 204 4.74 20.21 -9.33
C LYS A 204 5.61 20.62 -8.15
N LYS A 205 6.92 20.40 -8.24
CA LYS A 205 7.85 20.81 -7.18
C LYS A 205 7.97 22.34 -7.14
N ASN A 206 7.81 22.91 -5.95
CA ASN A 206 7.91 24.35 -5.67
C ASN A 206 9.33 24.78 -5.33
#